data_AF-A0AAW9DLZ8-F1
#
_entry.id   AF-A0AAW9DLZ8-F1
#
_cell.length_a   1.000
_cell.length_b   1.000
_cell.length_c   1.000
_cell.angle_alpha   90.00
_cell.angle_beta   90.00
_cell.angle_gamma   90.00
#
_symmetry.space_group_name_H-M   'P 1'
#
loop_
_entity.id
_entity.type
_entity.pdbx_description
1 polymer ?
#
loop_
_entity_poly.entity_id
_entity_poly.type
_entity_poly.pdbx_seq_one_letter_code
_entity_poly.pdbx_strand_id
1 'polypeptide(L)' 'MAEASHKQAAKAHEDAAKAHHTAAEHHGKGDHKTGAEHSQKAHTHSESAHKHSTEAHKKSGQHAKG' A
#
# COMPACT_ATOMS: atom_id res chain seq x y z
N MET A 1 -0.85 9.65 17.42
CA MET A 1 -1.78 8.74 16.69
C MET A 1 -1.71 8.93 15.18
N ALA A 2 -1.85 10.15 14.63
CA ALA A 2 -1.80 10.39 13.18
C ALA A 2 -0.44 10.03 12.52
N GLU A 3 0.69 10.35 13.17
CA GLU A 3 2.03 10.01 12.67
C GLU A 3 2.22 8.50 12.46
N ALA A 4 1.80 7.68 13.44
CA ALA A 4 1.87 6.23 13.33
C ALA A 4 1.02 5.71 12.15
N SER A 5 -0.17 6.27 11.94
CA SER A 5 -1.01 5.92 10.79
C SER A 5 -0.41 6.34 9.44
N HIS A 6 0.29 7.49 9.38
CA HIS A 6 1.06 7.86 8.17
C HIS A 6 2.23 6.91 7.91
N LYS A 7 2.98 6.51 8.95
CA LYS A 7 4.06 5.52 8.82
C LYS A 7 3.54 4.16 8.34
N GLN A 8 2.39 3.72 8.84
CA GLN A 8 1.74 2.49 8.38
C GLN A 8 1.28 2.58 6.92
N ALA A 9 0.71 3.72 6.51
CA ALA A 9 0.34 3.96 5.13
C ALA A 9 1.56 3.93 4.20
N ALA A 10 2.65 4.58 4.58
CA ALA A 10 3.90 4.58 3.83
C ALA A 10 4.44 3.16 3.64
N LYS A 11 4.55 2.39 4.74
CA LYS A 11 4.99 0.99 4.68
C LYS A 11 4.12 0.14 3.73
N ALA A 12 2.80 0.29 3.80
CA ALA A 12 1.90 -0.44 2.93
C ALA A 12 2.06 -0.03 1.45
N HIS A 13 2.34 1.25 1.16
CA HIS A 13 2.70 1.68 -0.20
C HIS A 13 4.03 1.10 -0.68
N GLU A 14 5.05 1.05 0.18
CA GLU A 14 6.34 0.43 -0.15
C GLU A 14 6.19 -1.07 -0.47
N ASP A 15 5.41 -1.79 0.34
CA ASP A 15 5.11 -3.21 0.13
C ASP A 15 4.32 -3.42 -1.19
N ALA A 16 3.37 -2.53 -1.50
CA ALA A 16 2.65 -2.55 -2.77
C ALA A 16 3.58 -2.32 -3.98
N ALA A 17 4.46 -1.32 -3.90
CA ALA A 17 5.40 -1.00 -4.97
C ALA A 17 6.36 -2.16 -5.25
N LYS A 18 6.89 -2.81 -4.20
CA LYS A 18 7.72 -4.01 -4.32
C LYS A 18 6.96 -5.15 -4.99
N ALA A 19 5.71 -5.40 -4.58
CA ALA A 19 4.89 -6.44 -5.17
C ALA A 19 4.58 -6.16 -6.65
N HIS A 20 4.33 -4.90 -7.05
CA HIS A 20 4.19 -4.53 -8.46
C HIS A 20 5.48 -4.76 -9.25
N HIS A 21 6.64 -4.42 -8.70
CA HIS A 21 7.92 -4.68 -9.35
C HIS A 21 8.13 -6.18 -9.61
N THR A 22 7.93 -7.00 -8.58
CA THR A 22 8.02 -8.46 -8.72
C THR A 22 7.01 -9.00 -9.73
N ALA A 23 5.77 -8.51 -9.72
CA ALA A 23 4.76 -8.90 -10.72
C ALA A 23 5.24 -8.60 -12.15
N ALA A 24 5.79 -7.41 -12.39
CA ALA A 24 6.34 -7.03 -13.69
C ALA A 24 7.51 -7.92 -14.11
N GLU A 25 8.41 -8.28 -13.18
CA GLU A 25 9.52 -9.20 -13.45
C GLU A 25 9.04 -10.60 -13.86
N HIS A 26 8.03 -11.15 -13.17
CA HIS A 26 7.46 -12.46 -13.50
C HIS A 26 6.72 -12.42 -14.84
N HIS A 27 5.91 -11.38 -15.09
CA HIS A 27 5.27 -11.18 -16.38
C HIS A 27 6.28 -11.06 -17.52
N GLY A 28 7.37 -10.32 -17.32
CA GLY A 28 8.45 -10.18 -18.31
C GLY A 28 9.18 -11.49 -18.62
N LYS A 29 9.18 -12.44 -17.68
CA LYS A 29 9.75 -13.79 -17.84
C LYS A 29 8.76 -14.82 -18.40
N GLY A 30 7.51 -14.41 -18.69
CA GLY A 30 6.44 -15.30 -19.16
C GLY A 30 5.70 -16.06 -18.05
N ASP A 31 6.04 -15.82 -16.79
CA ASP A 31 5.34 -16.41 -15.64
C ASP A 31 4.14 -15.54 -15.24
N HIS A 32 3.07 -15.64 -16.03
CA HIS A 32 1.88 -14.82 -15.82
C HIS A 32 1.11 -15.17 -14.54
N LYS A 33 1.20 -16.42 -14.06
CA LYS A 33 0.50 -16.88 -12.87
C LYS A 33 1.08 -16.20 -11.63
N THR A 34 2.39 -16.33 -11.42
CA THR A 34 3.06 -15.70 -10.27
C THR A 34 2.99 -14.18 -10.38
N GLY A 35 3.10 -13.63 -11.59
CA GLY A 35 2.89 -12.20 -11.84
C GLY A 35 1.52 -11.71 -11.36
N ALA A 36 0.45 -12.44 -11.69
CA ALA A 36 -0.90 -12.11 -11.24
C ALA A 36 -1.06 -12.21 -9.71
N GLU A 37 -0.47 -13.23 -9.08
CA GLU A 37 -0.49 -13.38 -7.61
C GLU A 37 0.19 -12.19 -6.91
N HIS A 38 1.34 -11.73 -7.41
CA HIS A 38 2.01 -10.55 -6.88
C HIS A 38 1.23 -9.26 -7.16
N SER A 39 0.58 -9.14 -8.31
CA SER A 39 -0.30 -8.02 -8.62
C SER A 39 -1.49 -7.93 -7.66
N GLN A 40 -2.12 -9.07 -7.34
CA GLN A 40 -3.18 -9.14 -6.33
C GLN A 40 -2.69 -8.67 -4.95
N LYS A 41 -1.50 -9.13 -4.52
CA LYS A 41 -0.89 -8.69 -3.25
C LYS A 41 -0.64 -7.18 -3.24
N ALA A 42 -0.13 -6.64 -4.34
CA ALA A 42 0.11 -5.20 -4.48
C ALA A 42 -1.18 -4.39 -4.35
N HIS A 43 -2.29 -4.88 -4.90
CA HIS A 43 -3.60 -4.25 -4.76
C HIS A 43 -4.05 -4.23 -3.29
N THR A 44 -3.98 -5.38 -2.59
CA THR A 44 -4.35 -5.48 -1.17
C THR A 44 -3.51 -4.55 -0.28
N HIS A 45 -2.22 -4.44 -0.54
CA HIS A 45 -1.35 -3.49 0.16
C HIS A 45 -1.73 -2.04 -0.12
N SER A 46 -2.09 -1.70 -1.36
CA SER A 46 -2.54 -0.36 -1.74
C SER A 46 -3.86 0.03 -1.08
N GLU A 47 -4.83 -0.88 -0.98
CA GLU A 47 -6.07 -0.65 -0.25
C GLU A 47 -5.80 -0.39 1.25
N SER A 48 -4.88 -1.16 1.84
CA SER A 48 -4.48 -0.98 3.24
C SER A 48 -3.81 0.37 3.45
N ALA A 49 -2.92 0.77 2.54
CA ALA A 49 -2.26 2.07 2.56
C ALA A 49 -3.28 3.21 2.47
N HIS A 50 -4.26 3.10 1.57
CA HIS A 50 -5.32 4.08 1.41
C HIS A 50 -6.17 4.21 2.67
N LYS A 51 -6.54 3.09 3.32
CA LYS A 51 -7.26 3.10 4.61
C LYS A 51 -6.45 3.80 5.69
N HIS A 52 -5.17 3.45 5.86
CA HIS A 52 -4.30 4.07 6.86
C HIS A 52 -4.10 5.57 6.61
N SER A 53 -3.91 5.99 5.36
CA SER A 53 -3.76 7.39 4.97
C SER A 53 -5.05 8.19 5.25
N THR A 54 -6.21 7.62 4.91
CA THR A 54 -7.51 8.22 5.19
C THR A 54 -7.75 8.40 6.69
N GLU A 55 -7.44 7.39 7.50
CA GLU A 55 -7.57 7.47 8.95
C GLU A 55 -6.57 8.45 9.59
N ALA A 56 -5.34 8.50 9.08
CA ALA A 56 -4.34 9.49 9.51
C ALA A 56 -4.81 10.92 9.20
N HIS A 57 -5.37 11.15 8.01
CA HIS A 57 -5.92 12.44 7.60
C HIS A 57 -7.10 12.85 8.49
N LYS A 58 -8.06 11.94 8.76
CA LYS A 58 -9.17 12.22 9.68
C LYS A 58 -8.68 12.58 11.08
N LYS A 59 -7.73 11.82 11.63
CA LYS A 59 -7.20 12.02 12.98
C LYS A 59 -6.35 13.29 13.12
N SER A 60 -5.58 13.64 12.10
CA SER A 60 -4.83 14.90 12.08
C SER A 60 -5.77 16.11 11.98
N GLY A 61 -6.83 16.02 11.16
CA GLY A 61 -7.87 17.06 11.06
C GLY A 61 -8.72 17.25 12.32
N GLN A 62 -8.89 16.20 13.14
CA GLN A 62 -9.54 16.30 14.45
C GLN A 62 -8.66 16.98 15.50
N HIS A 63 -7.34 16.78 15.45
CA HIS A 63 -6.40 17.44 16.37
C HIS A 63 -6.13 18.92 16.01
N ALA A 64 -6.36 19.34 14.76
CA ALA A 64 -6.16 20.73 14.34
C ALA A 64 -7.33 21.67 14.70
N LYS A 65 -8.40 21.16 15.34
CA LYS A 65 -9.61 21.92 15.71
C LYS A 65 -9.81 22.09 17.22
N GLY A 66 -8.84 21.72 18.06
CA GLY A 66 -8.83 21.96 19.51
C GLY A 66 -7.81 23.01 19.87
#